data_AF-A0A4S2TX59-F1
#
_entry.id   AF-A0A4S2TX59-F1
#
_cell.length_a   1.000
_cell.length_b   1.000
_cell.length_c   1.000
_cell.angle_alpha   90.00
_cell.angle_beta   90.00
_cell.angle_gamma   90.00
#
_symmetry.space_group_name_H-M   'P 1'
#
loop_
_entity.id
_entity.type
_entity.pdbx_description
1 polymer ?
#
loop_
_entity_poly.entity_id
_entity_poly.type
_entity_poly.pdbx_seq_one_letter_code
_entity_poly.pdbx_strand_id
1 'polypeptide(L)'
;MAATRRPITLAAAVATAAALGATLALPALAADRSARNATAAAPTIELKDGRLDWGFKESFRKYIGAVGKITVKDGATQADGNGVFTFVNGKGTYDTPTHGTDTAFEGGVNFFAHGGVLDITLSDVKISTAGKGGAITADVSTPQGTQNDVAVADLDLSAVKPGEGAGGAMVFKDIPAKLTKAGSDALNGQYKEGETLDPATLTVTAAPTPTEEPTDPATPTEEPTDPATPTEEPTEPAPPTEPTQPTTKPSPTATATATDKPAVESGPIVDGTLDWGVKASFRSYVTGSIAQGKIETTGGATATAGGYRFSDATGSFDAAGQALKAEFGGKVRFLGHKEDGAYTLDLSLTNLAIRADGTRAQLVADVSAKDRQSKKVSRYTALAIADLKLPAGKLAAKDGVVTLTGVPATLTADGATKAFGSMYDPGERLDALTVAVSLDKDATLPSGSTTGGSSTTGGSSTGGSVGGSGSVGGAGTVGGSGALASTGSDIPVGSLFAASGLVVAAGAGAVVVARRRRTA
;
A
#
# COMPACT_ATOMS: atom_id res chain seq x y z
N MET A 1 27.10 51.62 53.45
CA MET A 1 28.52 52.06 53.38
C MET A 1 29.30 50.94 52.71
N ALA A 2 30.07 51.06 51.63
CA ALA A 2 30.39 52.10 50.65
C ALA A 2 30.82 51.31 49.37
N ALA A 3 30.29 51.62 48.17
CA ALA A 3 30.97 52.30 47.04
C ALA A 3 32.41 51.79 46.77
N THR A 4 32.80 51.37 45.56
CA THR A 4 33.14 52.22 44.38
C THR A 4 33.37 51.31 43.15
N ARG A 5 32.71 51.54 42.00
CA ARG A 5 33.04 52.36 40.80
C ARG A 5 33.81 51.63 39.68
N ARG A 6 33.34 51.92 38.46
CA ARG A 6 33.57 51.37 37.11
C ARG A 6 34.82 51.98 36.39
N PRO A 7 34.90 52.10 35.04
CA PRO A 7 35.44 51.16 34.02
C PRO A 7 36.45 51.82 33.04
N ILE A 8 37.30 51.11 32.27
CA ILE A 8 37.92 51.69 31.04
C ILE A 8 38.21 50.61 29.97
N THR A 9 37.77 50.91 28.75
CA THR A 9 38.04 50.31 27.42
C THR A 9 39.42 50.71 26.86
N LEU A 10 40.11 49.85 26.08
CA LEU A 10 40.82 50.26 24.84
C LEU A 10 41.37 49.06 24.05
N ALA A 11 41.22 49.13 22.72
CA ALA A 11 41.79 48.22 21.73
C ALA A 11 43.14 48.76 21.22
N ALA A 12 44.07 47.88 20.82
CA ALA A 12 45.17 48.21 19.91
C ALA A 12 45.76 46.94 19.27
N ALA A 13 45.87 46.95 17.95
CA ALA A 13 46.60 45.99 17.12
C ALA A 13 48.05 46.48 16.93
N VAL A 14 49.04 45.57 16.93
CA VAL A 14 50.32 45.75 16.22
C VAL A 14 50.85 44.39 15.77
N ALA A 15 51.24 44.33 14.50
CA ALA A 15 51.82 43.21 13.79
C ALA A 15 53.29 42.95 14.15
N THR A 16 53.74 41.70 14.02
CA THR A 16 55.17 41.37 13.88
C THR A 16 55.35 40.45 12.69
N ALA A 17 55.93 40.98 11.61
CA ALA A 17 56.43 40.22 10.48
C ALA A 17 57.93 39.97 10.67
N ALA A 18 58.39 38.76 10.35
CA ALA A 18 59.79 38.47 10.06
C ALA A 18 59.84 37.58 8.82
N ALA A 19 60.51 38.10 7.79
CA ALA A 19 60.66 37.49 6.46
C ALA A 19 62.10 37.00 6.26
N LEU A 20 62.23 35.84 5.61
CA LEU A 20 63.34 35.35 4.78
C LEU A 20 62.63 34.40 3.79
N GLY A 21 62.68 34.49 2.46
CA GLY A 21 63.58 35.17 1.55
C GLY A 21 63.92 34.17 0.44
N ALA A 22 63.15 34.14 -0.65
CA ALA A 22 63.56 33.59 -1.95
C ALA A 22 62.68 34.17 -3.06
N THR A 23 63.27 35.12 -3.78
CA THR A 23 62.69 35.82 -4.95
C THR A 23 63.24 35.21 -6.24
N LEU A 24 62.34 34.90 -7.18
CA LEU A 24 62.61 34.93 -8.61
C LEU A 24 61.47 35.73 -9.26
N ALA A 25 61.81 36.76 -10.03
CA ALA A 25 60.89 37.74 -10.57
C ALA A 25 60.90 37.76 -12.11
N LEU A 26 59.67 37.77 -12.68
CA LEU A 26 59.19 38.50 -13.86
C LEU A 26 59.49 37.93 -15.28
N PRO A 27 58.60 38.15 -16.29
CA PRO A 27 57.74 39.32 -16.46
C PRO A 27 56.23 39.09 -16.65
N ALA A 28 55.49 40.18 -16.38
CA ALA A 28 54.12 40.42 -16.78
C ALA A 28 54.05 40.88 -18.25
N LEU A 29 52.99 40.44 -18.96
CA LEU A 29 52.17 41.16 -19.96
C LEU A 29 51.58 40.16 -20.97
N ALA A 30 50.29 39.85 -20.81
CA ALA A 30 49.30 39.75 -21.89
C ALA A 30 47.93 39.48 -21.26
N ALA A 31 47.10 40.53 -21.21
CA ALA A 31 45.66 40.37 -21.26
C ALA A 31 45.31 39.69 -22.59
N ASP A 32 44.69 38.51 -22.54
CA ASP A 32 43.43 38.21 -23.25
C ASP A 32 43.09 36.73 -23.09
N ARG A 33 41.80 36.45 -22.82
CA ARG A 33 41.18 35.11 -22.85
C ARG A 33 41.66 34.07 -21.81
N SER A 34 41.27 34.25 -20.55
CA SER A 34 41.02 33.12 -19.64
C SER A 34 40.02 33.50 -18.55
N ALA A 35 38.87 34.01 -18.98
CA ALA A 35 37.68 34.14 -18.15
C ALA A 35 36.49 33.64 -18.97
N ARG A 36 36.45 32.34 -19.23
CA ARG A 36 35.27 31.60 -19.70
C ARG A 36 35.53 30.11 -19.53
N ASN A 37 35.46 29.65 -18.29
CA ASN A 37 35.05 28.28 -17.98
C ASN A 37 34.64 28.21 -16.50
N ALA A 38 33.75 29.10 -16.07
CA ALA A 38 32.74 28.66 -15.13
C ALA A 38 31.81 27.77 -15.97
N THR A 39 31.74 26.48 -15.66
CA THR A 39 30.69 25.60 -16.17
C THR A 39 29.36 26.33 -15.96
N ALA A 40 28.76 26.81 -17.04
CA ALA A 40 27.43 27.39 -17.01
C ALA A 40 26.51 26.36 -16.34
N ALA A 41 25.75 26.79 -15.33
CA ALA A 41 24.70 25.95 -14.75
C ALA A 41 23.80 25.42 -15.88
N ALA A 42 23.36 24.17 -15.77
CA ALA A 42 22.47 23.58 -16.76
C ALA A 42 21.25 24.52 -16.99
N PRO A 43 20.80 24.71 -18.24
CA PRO A 43 19.68 25.59 -18.52
C PRO A 43 18.43 25.08 -17.80
N THR A 44 18.04 25.81 -16.76
CA THR A 44 16.83 25.56 -15.98
C THR A 44 15.79 26.62 -16.31
N ILE A 45 14.53 26.21 -16.39
CA ILE A 45 13.37 27.09 -16.56
C ILE A 45 12.66 27.16 -15.21
N GLU A 46 12.37 28.35 -14.72
CA GLU A 46 11.57 28.49 -13.50
C GLU A 46 10.12 28.05 -13.77
N LEU A 47 9.55 27.30 -12.84
CA LEU A 47 8.16 26.84 -12.87
C LEU A 47 7.35 27.60 -11.84
N LYS A 48 6.14 28.00 -12.23
CA LYS A 48 5.17 28.67 -11.39
C LYS A 48 3.78 28.06 -11.55
N ASP A 49 2.88 28.47 -10.67
CA ASP A 49 1.46 28.10 -10.68
C ASP A 49 1.27 26.58 -10.75
N GLY A 50 2.18 25.84 -10.12
CA GLY A 50 2.17 24.38 -10.09
C GLY A 50 0.98 23.85 -9.29
N ARG A 51 0.41 22.75 -9.77
CA ARG A 51 -0.69 22.05 -9.13
C ARG A 51 -0.39 20.56 -9.10
N LEU A 52 -0.57 19.94 -7.94
CA LEU A 52 -0.42 18.50 -7.75
C LEU A 52 -1.73 17.92 -7.24
N ASP A 53 -2.35 17.05 -8.04
CA ASP A 53 -3.44 16.20 -7.59
C ASP A 53 -2.90 14.85 -7.14
N TRP A 54 -3.07 14.54 -5.87
CA TRP A 54 -2.63 13.27 -5.32
C TRP A 54 -3.42 12.91 -4.06
N GLY A 55 -3.91 11.68 -4.01
CA GLY A 55 -4.74 11.21 -2.90
C GLY A 55 -3.98 10.48 -1.77
N PHE A 56 -2.69 10.20 -1.94
CA PHE A 56 -1.98 9.16 -1.20
C PHE A 56 -2.55 7.75 -1.45
N LYS A 57 -3.71 7.39 -0.87
CA LYS A 57 -4.36 6.07 -1.10
C LYS A 57 -5.87 6.12 -0.86
N GLU A 58 -6.66 5.72 -1.86
CA GLU A 58 -8.13 5.82 -1.83
C GLU A 58 -8.73 5.05 -0.65
N SER A 59 -8.36 3.78 -0.47
CA SER A 59 -8.87 2.95 0.63
C SER A 59 -8.54 3.54 2.00
N PHE A 60 -7.40 4.23 2.13
CA PHE A 60 -7.02 4.91 3.36
C PHE A 60 -7.90 6.15 3.60
N ARG A 61 -8.12 6.98 2.57
CA ARG A 61 -9.01 8.15 2.69
C ARG A 61 -10.45 7.73 3.02
N LYS A 62 -10.98 6.70 2.36
CA LYS A 62 -12.31 6.14 2.66
C LYS A 62 -12.39 5.67 4.11
N TYR A 63 -11.37 4.95 4.58
CA TYR A 63 -11.28 4.52 5.97
C TYR A 63 -11.32 5.72 6.93
N ILE A 64 -10.47 6.73 6.74
CA ILE A 64 -10.48 7.92 7.60
C ILE A 64 -11.82 8.64 7.54
N GLY A 65 -12.45 8.75 6.36
CA GLY A 65 -13.78 9.34 6.21
C GLY A 65 -14.88 8.60 6.99
N ALA A 66 -14.75 7.29 7.18
CA ALA A 66 -15.70 6.48 7.95
C ALA A 66 -15.44 6.54 9.47
N VAL A 67 -14.18 6.62 9.90
CA VAL A 67 -13.79 6.43 11.32
C VAL A 67 -13.14 7.64 11.98
N GLY A 68 -12.99 8.74 11.24
CA GLY A 68 -12.22 9.91 11.61
C GLY A 68 -12.56 11.13 10.76
N LYS A 69 -11.56 11.98 10.53
CA LYS A 69 -11.65 13.24 9.79
C LYS A 69 -10.39 13.49 8.98
N ILE A 70 -10.58 13.98 7.76
CA ILE A 70 -9.52 14.53 6.93
C ILE A 70 -9.66 16.05 6.97
N THR A 71 -8.56 16.76 7.21
CA THR A 71 -8.53 18.23 7.21
C THR A 71 -7.40 18.70 6.33
N VAL A 72 -7.73 19.49 5.30
CA VAL A 72 -6.73 20.17 4.46
C VAL A 72 -6.40 21.55 5.04
N LYS A 73 -5.18 22.02 4.82
CA LYS A 73 -4.68 23.32 5.27
C LYS A 73 -3.79 23.98 4.21
N ASP A 74 -3.46 25.25 4.42
CA ASP A 74 -2.47 26.00 3.65
C ASP A 74 -2.76 26.03 2.13
N GLY A 75 -4.03 26.19 1.76
CA GLY A 75 -4.46 26.30 0.37
C GLY A 75 -4.78 24.97 -0.33
N ALA A 76 -4.46 23.82 0.29
CA ALA A 76 -4.88 22.54 -0.24
C ALA A 76 -6.41 22.40 -0.21
N THR A 77 -6.97 21.76 -1.25
CA THR A 77 -8.39 21.41 -1.32
C THR A 77 -8.56 19.90 -1.43
N GLN A 78 -9.73 19.38 -1.05
CA GLN A 78 -10.08 17.98 -1.21
C GLN A 78 -11.29 17.86 -2.14
N ALA A 79 -11.22 16.95 -3.13
CA ALA A 79 -12.36 16.63 -3.98
C ALA A 79 -13.48 15.93 -3.21
N ASP A 80 -14.71 16.05 -3.70
CA ASP A 80 -15.90 15.46 -3.09
C ASP A 80 -15.78 13.95 -2.85
N GLY A 81 -16.52 13.44 -1.85
CA GLY A 81 -16.54 12.01 -1.54
C GLY A 81 -15.23 11.48 -0.95
N ASN A 82 -14.46 12.32 -0.25
CA ASN A 82 -13.09 12.03 0.20
C ASN A 82 -12.14 11.72 -0.98
N GLY A 83 -12.31 12.44 -2.09
CA GLY A 83 -11.48 12.34 -3.28
C GLY A 83 -10.05 12.81 -3.06
N VAL A 84 -9.30 12.93 -4.16
CA VAL A 84 -7.89 13.34 -4.15
C VAL A 84 -7.70 14.75 -3.59
N PHE A 85 -6.50 15.02 -3.08
CA PHE A 85 -6.11 16.35 -2.64
C PHE A 85 -5.50 17.12 -3.81
N THR A 86 -5.76 18.43 -3.85
CA THR A 86 -5.09 19.35 -4.75
C THR A 86 -4.19 20.25 -3.91
N PHE A 87 -2.88 20.17 -4.15
CA PHE A 87 -1.87 21.10 -3.66
C PHE A 87 -1.61 22.17 -4.73
N VAL A 88 -1.40 23.42 -4.32
CA VAL A 88 -1.46 24.59 -5.21
C VAL A 88 -0.22 25.46 -5.05
N ASN A 89 -0.14 26.52 -5.87
CA ASN A 89 0.94 27.53 -5.83
C ASN A 89 2.35 26.91 -5.94
N GLY A 90 2.44 25.81 -6.70
CA GLY A 90 3.68 25.09 -6.90
C GLY A 90 4.75 25.95 -7.56
N LYS A 91 5.95 25.96 -6.97
CA LYS A 91 7.12 26.69 -7.46
C LYS A 91 8.27 25.73 -7.60
N GLY A 92 9.03 25.88 -8.67
CA GLY A 92 10.03 24.88 -9.00
C GLY A 92 10.95 25.25 -10.15
N THR A 93 11.67 24.25 -10.62
CA THR A 93 12.56 24.36 -11.77
C THR A 93 12.35 23.17 -12.69
N TYR A 94 12.50 23.42 -13.99
CA TYR A 94 12.58 22.41 -15.02
C TYR A 94 14.00 22.36 -15.60
N ASP A 95 14.67 21.22 -15.48
CA ASP A 95 15.98 20.98 -16.06
C ASP A 95 15.82 20.52 -17.52
N THR A 96 16.25 21.35 -18.46
CA THR A 96 16.02 21.07 -19.89
C THR A 96 16.85 19.89 -20.44
N PRO A 97 18.09 19.61 -19.98
CA PRO A 97 18.82 18.40 -20.39
C PRO A 97 18.20 17.07 -19.95
N THR A 98 17.71 17.00 -18.71
CA THR A 98 17.16 15.77 -18.12
C THR A 98 15.64 15.65 -18.24
N HIS A 99 14.99 16.75 -18.69
CA HIS A 99 13.55 16.93 -18.68
C HIS A 99 12.91 16.70 -17.29
N GLY A 100 13.69 16.93 -16.24
CA GLY A 100 13.27 16.77 -14.85
C GLY A 100 12.59 18.01 -14.30
N THR A 101 11.66 17.82 -13.36
CA THR A 101 11.03 18.90 -12.60
C THR A 101 11.30 18.72 -11.12
N ASP A 102 11.64 19.79 -10.41
CA ASP A 102 11.61 19.85 -8.95
C ASP A 102 10.62 20.94 -8.56
N THR A 103 9.49 20.59 -7.93
CA THR A 103 8.43 21.54 -7.59
C THR A 103 7.95 21.31 -6.17
N ALA A 104 7.91 22.38 -5.37
CA ALA A 104 7.36 22.41 -4.02
C ALA A 104 5.99 23.09 -4.05
N PHE A 105 5.01 22.54 -3.33
CA PHE A 105 3.63 23.03 -3.32
C PHE A 105 3.24 23.59 -1.95
N GLU A 106 2.36 24.59 -1.96
CA GLU A 106 1.62 24.95 -0.78
C GLU A 106 0.51 23.92 -0.54
N GLY A 107 0.23 23.71 0.74
CA GLY A 107 -0.82 22.81 1.18
C GLY A 107 -0.34 21.75 2.15
N GLY A 108 -1.27 21.27 2.97
CA GLY A 108 -1.05 20.12 3.84
C GLY A 108 -2.35 19.38 4.07
N VAL A 109 -2.23 18.13 4.49
CA VAL A 109 -3.36 17.29 4.85
C VAL A 109 -3.10 16.60 6.18
N ASN A 110 -4.07 16.69 7.08
CA ASN A 110 -4.10 15.95 8.34
C ASN A 110 -5.16 14.85 8.28
N PHE A 111 -4.75 13.65 8.68
CA PHE A 111 -5.58 12.47 8.84
C PHE A 111 -5.71 12.18 10.33
N PHE A 112 -6.91 12.38 10.88
CA PHE A 112 -7.19 12.19 12.29
C PHE A 112 -8.24 11.09 12.50
N ALA A 113 -7.92 10.03 13.23
CA ALA A 113 -8.86 8.98 13.59
C ALA A 113 -8.52 8.36 14.96
N HIS A 114 -9.46 7.59 15.52
CA HIS A 114 -9.27 6.86 16.78
C HIS A 114 -8.86 7.72 17.99
N GLY A 115 -9.42 8.93 18.10
CA GLY A 115 -9.13 9.81 19.24
C GLY A 115 -7.69 10.29 19.29
N GLY A 116 -7.01 10.38 18.13
CA GLY A 116 -5.63 10.87 18.00
C GLY A 116 -4.56 9.79 18.02
N VAL A 117 -4.93 8.51 18.12
CA VAL A 117 -3.98 7.40 17.92
C VAL A 117 -3.47 7.39 16.48
N LEU A 118 -4.36 7.69 15.52
CA LEU A 118 -3.97 7.99 14.14
C LEU A 118 -4.13 9.49 13.98
N ASP A 119 -3.00 10.20 13.96
CA ASP A 119 -2.93 11.64 13.71
C ASP A 119 -1.70 11.89 12.83
N ILE A 120 -1.91 11.88 11.51
CA ILE A 120 -0.82 11.94 10.54
C ILE A 120 -0.99 13.19 9.71
N THR A 121 0.02 14.05 9.69
CA THR A 121 0.04 15.24 8.82
C THR A 121 1.08 15.07 7.74
N LEU A 122 0.67 15.25 6.49
CA LEU A 122 1.58 15.48 5.36
C LEU A 122 1.63 16.98 5.08
N SER A 123 2.84 17.55 5.05
CA SER A 123 3.10 18.95 4.71
C SER A 123 4.38 19.08 3.89
N ASP A 124 4.67 20.28 3.38
CA ASP A 124 5.85 20.53 2.54
C ASP A 124 5.97 19.51 1.39
N VAL A 125 4.85 19.31 0.69
CA VAL A 125 4.76 18.32 -0.38
C VAL A 125 5.58 18.81 -1.58
N LYS A 126 6.48 17.96 -2.06
CA LYS A 126 7.33 18.22 -3.23
C LYS A 126 7.25 17.05 -4.19
N ILE A 127 7.44 17.35 -5.47
CA ILE A 127 7.62 16.36 -6.52
C ILE A 127 8.96 16.60 -7.20
N SER A 128 9.72 15.53 -7.39
CA SER A 128 10.94 15.51 -8.19
C SER A 128 10.78 14.47 -9.29
N THR A 129 11.13 14.81 -10.54
CA THR A 129 11.14 13.88 -11.66
C THR A 129 12.47 13.96 -12.39
N ALA A 130 12.95 12.83 -12.89
CA ALA A 130 14.13 12.74 -13.73
C ALA A 130 14.01 11.56 -14.70
N GLY A 131 14.04 11.85 -16.01
CA GLY A 131 13.87 10.83 -17.04
C GLY A 131 12.54 10.08 -16.92
N LYS A 132 12.59 8.80 -16.55
CA LYS A 132 11.40 7.92 -16.43
C LYS A 132 10.95 7.67 -14.99
N GLY A 133 11.62 8.26 -14.00
CA GLY A 133 11.31 8.07 -12.59
C GLY A 133 11.07 9.41 -11.89
N GLY A 134 10.52 9.33 -10.69
CA GLY A 134 10.37 10.48 -9.81
C GLY A 134 10.00 10.05 -8.40
N ALA A 135 9.83 11.03 -7.52
CA ALA A 135 9.36 10.80 -6.17
C ALA A 135 8.47 11.95 -5.70
N ILE A 136 7.54 11.63 -4.79
CA ILE A 136 6.86 12.61 -3.96
C ILE A 136 7.51 12.57 -2.58
N THR A 137 8.03 13.71 -2.13
CA THR A 137 8.51 13.89 -0.76
C THR A 137 7.55 14.75 0.05
N ALA A 138 7.51 14.53 1.35
CA ALA A 138 6.74 15.34 2.28
C ALA A 138 7.32 15.27 3.69
N ASP A 139 7.08 16.29 4.48
CA ASP A 139 7.18 16.21 5.93
C ASP A 139 6.02 15.36 6.45
N VAL A 140 6.35 14.32 7.23
CA VAL A 140 5.38 13.41 7.85
C VAL A 140 5.41 13.63 9.36
N SER A 141 4.36 14.23 9.89
CA SER A 141 4.18 14.44 11.32
C SER A 141 3.22 13.42 11.91
N THR A 142 3.60 12.81 13.02
CA THR A 142 2.82 11.82 13.78
C THR A 142 2.90 12.14 15.28
N PRO A 143 2.11 11.51 16.16
CA PRO A 143 2.27 11.69 17.61
C PRO A 143 3.65 11.25 18.13
N GLN A 144 4.38 10.45 17.36
CA GLN A 144 5.73 9.98 17.69
C GLN A 144 6.82 10.99 17.32
N GLY A 145 6.51 11.98 16.46
CA GLY A 145 7.45 12.99 15.98
C GLY A 145 7.23 13.36 14.52
N THR A 146 8.05 14.29 14.04
CA THR A 146 8.05 14.72 12.63
C THR A 146 9.32 14.23 11.94
N GLN A 147 9.15 13.66 10.75
CA GLN A 147 10.22 13.30 9.83
C GLN A 147 10.13 14.21 8.62
N ASN A 148 11.22 14.90 8.29
CA ASN A 148 11.22 15.86 7.20
C ASN A 148 11.64 15.20 5.88
N ASP A 149 11.12 15.70 4.77
CA ASP A 149 11.49 15.30 3.41
C ASP A 149 11.49 13.77 3.19
N VAL A 150 10.52 13.07 3.78
CA VAL A 150 10.36 11.63 3.58
C VAL A 150 10.00 11.40 2.12
N ALA A 151 10.77 10.57 1.40
CA ALA A 151 10.36 10.06 0.10
C ALA A 151 9.15 9.14 0.30
N VAL A 152 7.94 9.66 0.21
CA VAL A 152 6.71 8.91 0.51
C VAL A 152 6.38 7.95 -0.62
N ALA A 153 6.49 8.41 -1.87
CA ALA A 153 6.12 7.63 -3.04
C ALA A 153 7.19 7.68 -4.14
N ASP A 154 7.44 6.55 -4.77
CA ASP A 154 8.13 6.45 -6.06
C ASP A 154 7.12 6.62 -7.19
N LEU A 155 7.52 7.35 -8.24
CA LEU A 155 6.72 7.64 -9.42
C LEU A 155 7.32 6.96 -10.66
N ASP A 156 6.45 6.35 -11.46
CA ASP A 156 6.82 5.73 -12.74
C ASP A 156 6.32 6.58 -13.91
N LEU A 157 7.23 7.31 -14.57
CA LEU A 157 6.92 8.13 -15.72
C LEU A 157 7.18 7.41 -17.06
N SER A 158 7.50 6.11 -17.05
CA SER A 158 7.92 5.38 -18.25
C SER A 158 6.88 5.38 -19.38
N ALA A 159 5.58 5.44 -19.03
CA ALA A 159 4.46 5.50 -19.96
C ALA A 159 3.78 6.89 -20.01
N VAL A 160 4.20 7.83 -19.17
CA VAL A 160 3.59 9.16 -19.06
C VAL A 160 4.25 10.10 -20.06
N LYS A 161 3.43 10.84 -20.82
CA LYS A 161 3.90 11.92 -21.70
C LYS A 161 3.31 13.25 -21.23
N PRO A 162 4.08 14.35 -21.29
CA PRO A 162 3.53 15.67 -21.02
C PRO A 162 2.46 15.99 -22.06
N GLY A 163 1.27 16.35 -21.58
CA GLY A 163 0.20 16.96 -22.37
C GLY A 163 0.20 18.48 -22.23
N GLU A 164 -0.64 19.12 -23.04
CA GLU A 164 -0.87 20.57 -23.01
C GLU A 164 -2.11 20.89 -22.18
N GLY A 165 -1.96 21.86 -21.28
CA GLY A 165 -3.02 22.40 -20.43
C GLY A 165 -3.31 23.86 -20.73
N ALA A 166 -4.34 24.40 -20.08
CA ALA A 166 -4.71 25.80 -20.23
C ALA A 166 -3.53 26.74 -19.91
N GLY A 167 -3.38 27.82 -20.68
CA GLY A 167 -2.31 28.80 -20.47
C GLY A 167 -0.90 28.29 -20.79
N GLY A 168 -0.77 27.23 -21.58
CA GLY A 168 0.54 26.62 -21.92
C GLY A 168 1.13 25.77 -20.80
N ALA A 169 0.31 25.35 -19.84
CA ALA A 169 0.74 24.48 -18.76
C ALA A 169 1.12 23.09 -19.29
N MET A 170 2.17 22.50 -18.73
CA MET A 170 2.56 21.13 -18.97
C MET A 170 1.86 20.22 -17.98
N VAL A 171 1.16 19.19 -18.48
CA VAL A 171 0.35 18.28 -17.65
C VAL A 171 0.90 16.86 -17.74
N PHE A 172 1.34 16.30 -16.62
CA PHE A 172 1.69 14.89 -16.47
C PHE A 172 0.58 14.19 -15.71
N LYS A 173 -0.30 13.53 -16.47
CA LYS A 173 -1.53 12.95 -15.93
C LYS A 173 -1.34 11.50 -15.48
N ASP A 174 -2.01 11.15 -14.39
CA ASP A 174 -2.18 9.79 -13.87
C ASP A 174 -0.86 9.01 -13.69
N ILE A 175 0.18 9.68 -13.20
CA ILE A 175 1.51 9.09 -12.92
C ILE A 175 1.36 7.99 -11.88
N PRO A 176 1.62 6.70 -12.20
CA PRO A 176 1.57 5.62 -11.23
C PRO A 176 2.53 5.86 -10.07
N ALA A 177 2.03 5.66 -8.85
CA ALA A 177 2.77 5.85 -7.61
C ALA A 177 2.81 4.57 -6.77
N LYS A 178 3.95 4.31 -6.12
CA LYS A 178 4.13 3.20 -5.17
C LYS A 178 4.75 3.70 -3.88
N LEU A 179 4.30 3.16 -2.75
CA LEU A 179 4.84 3.50 -1.44
C LEU A 179 6.29 3.05 -1.33
N THR A 180 7.19 3.93 -0.91
CA THR A 180 8.58 3.54 -0.66
C THR A 180 8.73 2.85 0.69
N LYS A 181 9.91 2.29 0.96
CA LYS A 181 10.26 1.82 2.30
C LYS A 181 10.22 2.93 3.35
N ALA A 182 10.71 4.12 3.02
CA ALA A 182 10.75 5.26 3.92
C ALA A 182 9.34 5.78 4.24
N GLY A 183 8.46 5.85 3.22
CA GLY A 183 7.05 6.18 3.41
C GLY A 183 6.32 5.16 4.26
N SER A 184 6.59 3.86 4.06
CA SER A 184 6.09 2.77 4.92
C SER A 184 6.51 2.96 6.38
N ASP A 185 7.80 3.20 6.62
CA ASP A 185 8.35 3.38 7.97
C ASP A 185 7.78 4.62 8.67
N ALA A 186 7.65 5.74 7.95
CA ALA A 186 7.06 6.98 8.45
C ALA A 186 5.58 6.83 8.85
N LEU A 187 4.92 5.81 8.30
CA LEU A 187 3.55 5.43 8.63
C LEU A 187 3.51 4.20 9.56
N ASN A 188 4.55 3.99 10.37
CA ASN A 188 4.68 2.89 11.33
C ASN A 188 4.52 1.48 10.71
N GLY A 189 4.93 1.31 9.45
CA GLY A 189 4.90 0.04 8.73
C GLY A 189 3.48 -0.50 8.46
N GLN A 190 2.44 0.35 8.51
CA GLN A 190 1.05 -0.08 8.29
C GLN A 190 0.80 -0.61 6.87
N TYR A 191 1.56 -0.09 5.90
CA TYR A 191 1.54 -0.48 4.50
C TYR A 191 2.91 -0.98 4.09
N LYS A 192 2.98 -1.91 3.14
CA LYS A 192 4.27 -2.47 2.71
C LYS A 192 4.90 -1.59 1.63
N GLU A 193 6.23 -1.61 1.55
CA GLU A 193 6.96 -1.08 0.40
C GLU A 193 6.41 -1.69 -0.90
N GLY A 194 6.33 -0.86 -1.95
CA GLY A 194 5.81 -1.22 -3.26
C GLY A 194 4.29 -1.25 -3.35
N GLU A 195 3.58 -0.99 -2.25
CA GLU A 195 2.12 -0.94 -2.27
C GLU A 195 1.62 0.19 -3.17
N THR A 196 0.63 -0.12 -4.00
CA THR A 196 0.05 0.84 -4.95
C THR A 196 -0.63 1.97 -4.20
N LEU A 197 -0.22 3.19 -4.55
CA LEU A 197 -0.79 4.44 -4.12
C LEU A 197 -1.65 5.02 -5.24
N ASP A 198 -2.42 6.04 -4.92
CA ASP A 198 -3.19 6.77 -5.91
C ASP A 198 -2.25 7.43 -6.92
N PRO A 199 -2.58 7.40 -8.22
CA PRO A 199 -1.77 8.07 -9.22
C PRO A 199 -1.75 9.59 -8.98
N ALA A 200 -0.64 10.22 -9.33
CA ALA A 200 -0.44 11.65 -9.20
C ALA A 200 -0.64 12.36 -10.55
N THR A 201 -1.27 13.54 -10.54
CA THR A 201 -1.31 14.41 -11.71
C THR A 201 -0.60 15.73 -11.40
N LEU A 202 0.48 15.99 -12.13
CA LEU A 202 1.26 17.22 -12.02
C LEU A 202 0.87 18.18 -13.15
N THR A 203 0.63 19.45 -12.83
CA THR A 203 0.48 20.53 -13.79
C THR A 203 1.44 21.66 -13.43
N VAL A 204 2.27 22.11 -14.35
CA VAL A 204 3.24 23.20 -14.12
C VAL A 204 3.32 24.14 -15.31
N THR A 205 3.56 25.43 -15.07
CA THR A 205 3.70 26.42 -16.14
C THR A 205 5.08 27.04 -16.08
N ALA A 206 5.74 27.19 -17.23
CA ALA A 206 6.99 27.93 -17.31
C ALA A 206 6.75 29.40 -16.93
N ALA A 207 7.57 29.93 -16.04
CA ALA A 207 7.59 31.36 -15.77
C ALA A 207 8.11 32.09 -17.02
N PRO A 208 7.52 33.24 -17.38
CA PRO A 208 8.08 34.06 -18.46
C PRO A 208 9.49 34.48 -18.07
N THR A 209 10.45 34.30 -18.97
CA THR A 209 11.82 34.80 -18.80
C THR A 209 11.74 36.31 -18.58
N PRO A 210 12.42 36.89 -17.56
CA PRO A 210 12.55 38.34 -17.45
C PRO A 210 13.14 38.87 -18.76
N THR A 211 12.32 39.55 -19.54
CA THR A 211 12.79 40.20 -20.75
C THR A 211 13.47 41.48 -20.30
N GLU A 212 14.80 41.55 -20.40
CA GLU A 212 15.47 42.84 -20.47
C GLU A 212 14.90 43.56 -21.70
N GLU A 213 14.18 44.65 -21.43
CA GLU A 213 13.42 45.43 -22.40
C GLU A 213 14.30 45.81 -23.61
N PRO A 214 14.09 45.25 -24.80
CA PRO A 214 14.74 45.75 -26.00
C PRO A 214 14.00 47.01 -26.47
N THR A 215 14.73 48.11 -26.63
CA THR A 215 14.27 49.36 -27.25
C THR A 215 13.53 49.11 -28.56
N ASP A 216 12.34 49.72 -28.66
CA ASP A 216 11.39 49.78 -29.77
C ASP A 216 12.04 49.95 -31.17
N PRO A 217 11.49 49.30 -32.21
CA PRO A 217 10.92 50.11 -33.27
C PRO A 217 9.61 49.58 -33.92
N ALA A 218 8.62 50.48 -33.97
CA ALA A 218 7.62 50.76 -35.01
C ALA A 218 6.74 49.64 -35.63
N THR A 219 5.43 49.86 -35.49
CA THR A 219 4.24 49.18 -36.06
C THR A 219 4.06 49.42 -37.58
N PRO A 220 3.39 48.50 -38.31
CA PRO A 220 2.01 48.77 -38.81
C PRO A 220 1.09 47.52 -38.74
N THR A 221 -0.09 47.59 -38.10
CA THR A 221 -1.45 47.85 -38.66
C THR A 221 -1.83 46.99 -39.87
N GLU A 222 -2.79 46.04 -39.71
CA GLU A 222 -4.02 45.90 -40.51
C GLU A 222 -5.10 45.11 -39.74
N GLU A 223 -6.36 45.55 -39.87
CA GLU A 223 -7.62 45.09 -39.22
C GLU A 223 -8.30 43.94 -40.02
N PRO A 224 -9.32 43.26 -39.43
CA PRO A 224 -9.97 42.08 -40.00
C PRO A 224 -11.19 42.41 -40.87
N THR A 225 -11.64 41.48 -41.70
CA THR A 225 -12.92 41.56 -42.43
C THR A 225 -13.78 40.32 -42.16
N ASP A 226 -15.08 40.57 -41.99
CA ASP A 226 -16.14 39.74 -41.42
C ASP A 226 -17.00 39.05 -42.54
N PRO A 227 -18.22 38.49 -42.31
CA PRO A 227 -18.53 37.06 -42.33
C PRO A 227 -19.45 36.59 -43.49
N ALA A 228 -19.72 35.28 -43.60
CA ALA A 228 -20.81 34.73 -44.43
C ALA A 228 -21.51 33.52 -43.79
N THR A 229 -22.85 33.59 -43.73
CA THR A 229 -23.82 32.51 -43.43
C THR A 229 -24.56 32.13 -44.73
N PRO A 230 -25.02 30.88 -44.95
CA PRO A 230 -26.44 30.52 -44.76
C PRO A 230 -26.66 29.10 -44.17
N THR A 231 -27.63 28.88 -43.25
CA THR A 231 -29.03 28.36 -43.46
C THR A 231 -29.04 26.96 -44.10
N GLU A 232 -29.57 25.86 -43.52
CA GLU A 232 -30.96 25.58 -43.12
C GLU A 232 -31.08 24.45 -42.07
N GLU A 233 -32.24 24.44 -41.42
CA GLU A 233 -32.69 23.67 -40.25
C GLU A 233 -33.50 22.39 -40.69
N PRO A 234 -34.34 21.72 -39.86
CA PRO A 234 -34.14 20.34 -39.40
C PRO A 234 -35.23 19.35 -39.87
N THR A 235 -35.06 18.04 -39.68
CA THR A 235 -36.20 17.10 -39.65
C THR A 235 -35.96 15.86 -38.78
N GLU A 236 -36.71 15.79 -37.68
CA GLU A 236 -37.28 14.59 -37.02
C GLU A 236 -38.80 14.88 -36.91
N PRO A 237 -39.75 13.98 -36.51
CA PRO A 237 -39.62 12.59 -36.04
C PRO A 237 -40.75 11.61 -36.48
N ALA A 238 -40.73 10.40 -35.88
CA ALA A 238 -41.90 9.61 -35.39
C ALA A 238 -42.38 8.38 -36.23
N PRO A 239 -43.21 7.45 -35.67
CA PRO A 239 -42.77 6.12 -35.16
C PRO A 239 -43.68 4.96 -35.68
N PRO A 240 -44.19 4.01 -34.85
CA PRO A 240 -43.68 2.67 -34.54
C PRO A 240 -44.57 1.51 -35.08
N THR A 241 -44.09 0.26 -35.05
CA THR A 241 -44.98 -0.92 -35.00
C THR A 241 -44.27 -2.18 -34.47
N GLU A 242 -44.63 -2.61 -33.27
CA GLU A 242 -44.81 -4.04 -32.89
C GLU A 242 -46.16 -4.53 -33.49
N PRO A 243 -46.56 -5.82 -33.47
CA PRO A 243 -46.09 -6.96 -32.65
C PRO A 243 -45.90 -8.29 -33.42
N THR A 244 -45.49 -9.36 -32.74
CA THR A 244 -46.25 -10.63 -32.52
C THR A 244 -45.34 -11.86 -32.42
N GLN A 245 -45.50 -12.60 -31.32
CA GLN A 245 -45.00 -13.95 -31.03
C GLN A 245 -45.56 -15.00 -32.04
N PRO A 246 -44.93 -16.17 -32.20
CA PRO A 246 -45.46 -17.33 -31.47
C PRO A 246 -44.41 -18.32 -30.93
N THR A 247 -44.87 -19.02 -29.89
CA THR A 247 -44.42 -20.26 -29.25
C THR A 247 -43.85 -21.34 -30.18
N THR A 248 -42.87 -22.14 -29.73
CA THR A 248 -43.04 -23.58 -29.42
C THR A 248 -41.73 -24.27 -28.97
N LYS A 249 -41.88 -25.13 -27.96
CA LYS A 249 -40.96 -26.15 -27.43
C LYS A 249 -40.98 -27.40 -28.34
N PRO A 250 -39.87 -28.14 -28.47
CA PRO A 250 -39.91 -29.52 -27.98
C PRO A 250 -38.64 -29.95 -27.20
N SER A 251 -38.89 -30.84 -26.24
CA SER A 251 -37.91 -31.72 -25.59
C SER A 251 -37.57 -32.88 -26.54
N PRO A 252 -36.38 -33.49 -26.38
CA PRO A 252 -36.42 -34.93 -26.20
C PRO A 252 -35.54 -35.43 -25.05
N THR A 253 -36.16 -36.31 -24.27
CA THR A 253 -35.53 -37.35 -23.46
C THR A 253 -34.73 -38.29 -24.36
N ALA A 254 -33.49 -38.57 -23.98
CA ALA A 254 -32.76 -39.75 -24.44
C ALA A 254 -32.02 -40.40 -23.26
N THR A 255 -32.57 -41.52 -22.82
CA THR A 255 -31.90 -42.55 -22.02
C THR A 255 -30.80 -43.17 -22.87
N ALA A 256 -29.57 -43.20 -22.38
CA ALA A 256 -28.52 -44.05 -22.92
C ALA A 256 -27.64 -44.60 -21.79
N THR A 257 -27.39 -45.89 -21.93
CA THR A 257 -26.85 -46.88 -21.00
C THR A 257 -25.41 -46.63 -20.57
N ALA A 258 -25.10 -47.11 -19.36
CA ALA A 258 -23.82 -47.12 -18.70
C ALA A 258 -22.62 -47.52 -19.58
N THR A 259 -21.49 -46.87 -19.32
CA THR A 259 -20.15 -47.37 -19.61
C THR A 259 -19.31 -47.17 -18.36
N ASP A 260 -18.70 -48.24 -17.88
CA ASP A 260 -17.83 -48.29 -16.71
C ASP A 260 -16.78 -47.16 -16.74
N LYS A 261 -16.97 -46.19 -15.86
CA LYS A 261 -15.97 -45.22 -15.41
C LYS A 261 -16.01 -45.33 -13.89
N PRO A 262 -14.88 -45.42 -13.16
CA PRO A 262 -14.92 -45.41 -11.70
C PRO A 262 -15.77 -44.23 -11.26
N ALA A 263 -16.84 -44.54 -10.53
CA ALA A 263 -17.87 -43.59 -10.16
C ALA A 263 -17.18 -42.41 -9.48
N VAL A 264 -17.43 -41.20 -10.01
CA VAL A 264 -16.91 -40.00 -9.37
C VAL A 264 -17.60 -39.91 -8.01
N GLU A 265 -16.86 -40.18 -6.94
CA GLU A 265 -17.42 -40.42 -5.62
C GLU A 265 -18.17 -39.18 -5.12
N SER A 266 -19.48 -39.36 -4.94
CA SER A 266 -20.35 -38.43 -4.22
C SER A 266 -20.64 -39.05 -2.87
N GLY A 267 -20.78 -38.23 -1.83
CA GLY A 267 -20.94 -38.77 -0.49
C GLY A 267 -21.05 -37.71 0.59
N PRO A 268 -21.35 -38.15 1.82
CA PRO A 268 -21.26 -37.29 2.99
C PRO A 268 -19.80 -36.90 3.23
N ILE A 269 -19.61 -35.66 3.68
CA ILE A 269 -18.32 -35.21 4.21
C ILE A 269 -18.25 -35.67 5.66
N VAL A 270 -17.18 -36.37 6.01
CA VAL A 270 -16.97 -36.96 7.34
C VAL A 270 -15.86 -36.28 8.14
N ASP A 271 -14.98 -35.56 7.46
CA ASP A 271 -13.97 -34.68 8.08
C ASP A 271 -13.51 -33.62 7.06
N GLY A 272 -12.81 -32.59 7.52
CA GLY A 272 -12.19 -31.62 6.64
C GLY A 272 -11.58 -30.43 7.37
N THR A 273 -10.77 -29.67 6.64
CA THR A 273 -10.14 -28.44 7.11
C THR A 273 -10.37 -27.28 6.13
N LEU A 274 -10.52 -26.08 6.70
CA LEU A 274 -10.52 -24.79 6.01
C LEU A 274 -9.42 -23.93 6.62
N ASP A 275 -8.43 -23.57 5.81
CA ASP A 275 -7.39 -22.61 6.17
C ASP A 275 -7.70 -21.26 5.52
N TRP A 276 -7.88 -20.23 6.33
CA TRP A 276 -8.21 -18.88 5.85
C TRP A 276 -7.75 -17.79 6.81
N GLY A 277 -7.19 -16.69 6.27
CA GLY A 277 -6.70 -15.57 7.05
C GLY A 277 -7.69 -14.42 7.25
N VAL A 278 -8.86 -14.45 6.61
CA VAL A 278 -9.74 -13.28 6.47
C VAL A 278 -9.12 -12.22 5.56
N LYS A 279 -8.23 -11.38 6.10
CA LYS A 279 -7.45 -10.39 5.34
C LYS A 279 -6.21 -10.02 6.14
N ALA A 280 -5.02 -10.14 5.53
CA ALA A 280 -3.76 -9.87 6.23
C ALA A 280 -3.70 -8.48 6.88
N SER A 281 -4.05 -7.43 6.12
CA SER A 281 -4.04 -6.06 6.65
C SER A 281 -5.05 -5.84 7.78
N PHE A 282 -6.20 -6.53 7.76
CA PHE A 282 -7.17 -6.47 8.85
C PHE A 282 -6.61 -7.11 10.13
N ARG A 283 -5.95 -8.26 10.04
CA ARG A 283 -5.30 -8.89 11.20
C ARG A 283 -4.22 -7.97 11.79
N SER A 284 -3.35 -7.43 10.93
CA SER A 284 -2.31 -6.48 11.33
C SER A 284 -2.88 -5.23 11.99
N TYR A 285 -3.98 -4.71 11.48
CA TYR A 285 -4.70 -3.60 12.10
C TYR A 285 -5.21 -3.94 13.50
N VAL A 286 -5.89 -5.08 13.65
CA VAL A 286 -6.47 -5.52 14.94
C VAL A 286 -5.38 -5.67 16.01
N THR A 287 -4.25 -6.30 15.69
CA THR A 287 -3.15 -6.50 16.65
C THR A 287 -2.15 -5.34 16.71
N GLY A 288 -2.29 -4.35 15.81
CA GLY A 288 -1.37 -3.23 15.66
C GLY A 288 -1.57 -2.12 16.68
N SER A 289 -0.73 -1.09 16.59
CA SER A 289 -0.74 0.06 17.48
C SER A 289 -2.01 0.90 17.42
N ILE A 290 -2.79 0.79 16.34
CA ILE A 290 -4.00 1.57 16.12
C ILE A 290 -5.19 0.94 16.88
N ALA A 291 -5.51 -0.32 16.62
CA ALA A 291 -6.63 -0.97 17.31
C ALA A 291 -6.25 -1.48 18.70
N GLN A 292 -4.96 -1.75 18.96
CA GLN A 292 -4.44 -2.27 20.23
C GLN A 292 -5.24 -3.46 20.75
N GLY A 293 -5.60 -4.32 19.82
CA GLY A 293 -6.55 -5.38 20.01
C GLY A 293 -5.92 -6.74 20.21
N LYS A 294 -6.76 -7.76 20.09
CA LYS A 294 -6.34 -9.15 20.07
C LYS A 294 -7.29 -9.99 19.23
N ILE A 295 -6.81 -11.16 18.85
CA ILE A 295 -7.59 -12.14 18.10
C ILE A 295 -7.64 -13.42 18.90
N GLU A 296 -8.84 -13.96 19.08
CA GLU A 296 -9.11 -15.16 19.88
C GLU A 296 -9.70 -16.25 18.99
N THR A 297 -9.15 -17.46 19.07
CA THR A 297 -9.74 -18.64 18.45
C THR A 297 -10.35 -19.55 19.51
N THR A 298 -11.55 -20.06 19.26
CA THR A 298 -12.28 -20.96 20.17
C THR A 298 -13.07 -22.00 19.37
N GLY A 299 -13.66 -22.99 20.04
CA GLY A 299 -14.56 -23.97 19.40
C GLY A 299 -13.89 -24.87 18.35
N GLY A 300 -12.59 -25.11 18.46
CA GLY A 300 -11.82 -25.95 17.52
C GLY A 300 -10.97 -25.18 16.50
N ALA A 301 -11.21 -23.88 16.31
CA ALA A 301 -10.35 -23.06 15.45
C ALA A 301 -8.95 -22.88 16.08
N THR A 302 -7.91 -22.94 15.26
CA THR A 302 -6.52 -22.74 15.68
C THR A 302 -5.84 -21.66 14.85
N ALA A 303 -4.93 -20.91 15.47
CA ALA A 303 -4.13 -19.91 14.76
C ALA A 303 -3.02 -20.59 13.96
N THR A 304 -2.74 -20.07 12.76
CA THR A 304 -1.65 -20.50 11.89
C THR A 304 -0.81 -19.29 11.48
N ALA A 305 0.37 -19.49 10.89
CA ALA A 305 1.18 -18.39 10.38
C ALA A 305 0.45 -17.53 9.33
N GLY A 306 -0.42 -18.16 8.54
CA GLY A 306 -1.18 -17.51 7.46
C GLY A 306 -2.57 -16.99 7.89
N GLY A 307 -3.06 -17.33 9.09
CA GLY A 307 -4.45 -17.07 9.43
C GLY A 307 -4.98 -18.02 10.50
N TYR A 308 -6.06 -18.73 10.16
CA TYR A 308 -6.75 -19.65 11.04
C TYR A 308 -7.06 -20.95 10.31
N ARG A 309 -7.04 -22.04 11.06
CA ARG A 309 -7.56 -23.34 10.63
C ARG A 309 -8.87 -23.63 11.35
N PHE A 310 -9.87 -23.99 10.57
CA PHE A 310 -11.17 -24.52 10.98
C PHE A 310 -11.22 -25.99 10.60
N SER A 311 -11.71 -26.86 11.48
CA SER A 311 -11.66 -28.32 11.33
C SER A 311 -13.05 -28.93 11.47
N ASP A 312 -13.11 -30.27 11.52
CA ASP A 312 -14.33 -31.04 11.80
C ASP A 312 -15.43 -30.77 10.76
N ALA A 313 -15.03 -30.78 9.48
CA ALA A 313 -15.98 -30.48 8.42
C ALA A 313 -17.06 -31.55 8.30
N THR A 314 -18.30 -31.11 8.07
CA THR A 314 -19.43 -31.99 7.75
C THR A 314 -20.18 -31.47 6.53
N GLY A 315 -21.04 -32.30 5.94
CA GLY A 315 -21.89 -31.90 4.83
C GLY A 315 -21.92 -32.92 3.70
N SER A 316 -21.91 -32.46 2.47
CA SER A 316 -22.12 -33.31 1.29
C SER A 316 -21.34 -32.83 0.07
N PHE A 317 -20.86 -33.79 -0.72
CA PHE A 317 -20.28 -33.56 -2.04
C PHE A 317 -21.06 -34.35 -3.10
N ASP A 318 -21.49 -33.65 -4.15
CA ASP A 318 -22.07 -34.23 -5.36
C ASP A 318 -21.13 -33.98 -6.54
N ALA A 319 -20.47 -35.05 -6.96
CA ALA A 319 -19.51 -35.00 -8.04
C ALA A 319 -20.18 -34.86 -9.43
N ALA A 320 -21.40 -35.37 -9.61
CA ALA A 320 -22.11 -35.25 -10.88
C ALA A 320 -22.63 -33.82 -11.06
N GLY A 321 -23.26 -33.27 -10.02
CA GLY A 321 -23.75 -31.90 -9.96
C GLY A 321 -22.68 -30.83 -9.75
N GLN A 322 -21.44 -31.23 -9.44
CA GLN A 322 -20.35 -30.30 -9.13
C GLN A 322 -20.72 -29.37 -7.96
N ALA A 323 -21.35 -29.94 -6.94
CA ALA A 323 -21.83 -29.22 -5.79
C ALA A 323 -21.10 -29.65 -4.51
N LEU A 324 -20.69 -28.67 -3.71
CA LEU A 324 -20.04 -28.87 -2.43
C LEU A 324 -20.76 -28.05 -1.36
N LYS A 325 -21.16 -28.71 -0.27
CA LYS A 325 -21.66 -28.06 0.94
C LYS A 325 -20.83 -28.59 2.10
N ALA A 326 -19.92 -27.78 2.60
CA ALA A 326 -19.04 -28.14 3.72
C ALA A 326 -19.18 -27.10 4.82
N GLU A 327 -19.49 -27.52 6.04
CA GLU A 327 -19.60 -26.69 7.22
C GLU A 327 -18.48 -27.06 8.20
N PHE A 328 -17.77 -26.07 8.73
CA PHE A 328 -16.59 -26.25 9.56
C PHE A 328 -16.86 -25.77 10.99
N GLY A 329 -16.32 -26.51 11.95
CA GLY A 329 -16.25 -26.11 13.34
C GLY A 329 -15.29 -24.93 13.56
N GLY A 330 -15.43 -24.26 14.68
CA GLY A 330 -14.52 -23.19 15.08
C GLY A 330 -15.12 -21.79 15.09
N LYS A 331 -14.43 -20.93 15.83
CA LYS A 331 -14.73 -19.51 15.98
C LYS A 331 -13.46 -18.71 15.97
N VAL A 332 -13.46 -17.61 15.23
CA VAL A 332 -12.46 -16.55 15.37
C VAL A 332 -13.16 -15.26 15.81
N ARG A 333 -12.57 -14.55 16.77
CA ARG A 333 -13.07 -13.27 17.27
C ARG A 333 -11.96 -12.23 17.25
N PHE A 334 -12.26 -11.08 16.64
CA PHE A 334 -11.38 -9.93 16.54
C PHE A 334 -11.88 -8.86 17.50
N LEU A 335 -11.00 -8.40 18.39
CA LEU A 335 -11.28 -7.39 19.40
C LEU A 335 -10.31 -6.23 19.21
N GLY A 336 -10.78 -4.99 19.24
CA GLY A 336 -9.93 -3.80 19.11
C GLY A 336 -10.63 -2.54 19.60
N HIS A 337 -9.90 -1.42 19.65
CA HIS A 337 -10.36 -0.12 20.14
C HIS A 337 -10.98 -0.22 21.53
N LYS A 338 -10.14 -0.53 22.53
CA LYS A 338 -10.58 -0.63 23.92
C LYS A 338 -10.81 0.78 24.48
N GLU A 339 -12.08 1.14 24.63
CA GLU A 339 -12.55 2.42 25.17
C GLU A 339 -13.34 2.12 26.46
N ASP A 340 -13.04 2.80 27.56
CA ASP A 340 -13.73 2.63 28.87
C ASP A 340 -13.84 1.18 29.35
N GLY A 341 -12.80 0.39 29.12
CA GLY A 341 -12.75 -1.02 29.51
C GLY A 341 -13.44 -1.99 28.54
N ALA A 342 -14.14 -1.50 27.50
CA ALA A 342 -14.86 -2.31 26.54
C ALA A 342 -14.26 -2.19 25.12
N TYR A 343 -14.29 -3.29 24.35
CA TYR A 343 -13.90 -3.24 22.95
C TYR A 343 -15.04 -2.69 22.08
N THR A 344 -14.67 -1.82 21.14
CA THR A 344 -15.62 -1.19 20.22
C THR A 344 -15.54 -1.77 18.82
N LEU A 345 -14.40 -2.35 18.45
CA LEU A 345 -14.32 -3.39 17.43
C LEU A 345 -14.51 -4.74 18.12
N ASP A 346 -15.59 -5.43 17.78
CA ASP A 346 -15.88 -6.79 18.24
C ASP A 346 -16.60 -7.53 17.11
N LEU A 347 -15.81 -8.28 16.33
CA LEU A 347 -16.27 -9.07 15.19
C LEU A 347 -16.00 -10.54 15.51
N SER A 348 -16.99 -11.41 15.37
CA SER A 348 -16.77 -12.85 15.42
C SER A 348 -17.37 -13.56 14.23
N LEU A 349 -16.63 -14.54 13.71
CA LEU A 349 -17.04 -15.44 12.64
C LEU A 349 -17.12 -16.85 13.22
N THR A 350 -18.25 -17.52 12.99
CA THR A 350 -18.56 -18.90 13.42
C THR A 350 -19.27 -19.65 12.32
N ASN A 351 -19.35 -20.98 12.41
CA ASN A 351 -20.10 -21.80 11.45
C ASN A 351 -19.71 -21.48 10.00
N LEU A 352 -18.41 -21.46 9.71
CA LEU A 352 -17.95 -21.18 8.35
C LEU A 352 -18.39 -22.31 7.42
N ALA A 353 -18.84 -21.97 6.22
CA ALA A 353 -19.31 -22.94 5.26
C ALA A 353 -18.89 -22.58 3.84
N ILE A 354 -18.47 -23.58 3.08
CA ILE A 354 -18.27 -23.48 1.63
C ILE A 354 -19.54 -23.98 0.95
N ARG A 355 -20.12 -23.13 0.11
CA ARG A 355 -21.25 -23.49 -0.76
C ARG A 355 -20.81 -23.32 -2.21
N ALA A 356 -20.64 -24.43 -2.91
CA ALA A 356 -20.36 -24.44 -4.35
C ALA A 356 -21.48 -25.14 -5.11
N ASP A 357 -21.84 -24.56 -6.25
CA ASP A 357 -22.79 -25.09 -7.22
C ASP A 357 -22.27 -24.77 -8.63
N GLY A 358 -21.71 -25.80 -9.28
CA GLY A 358 -21.02 -25.66 -10.56
C GLY A 358 -19.81 -24.72 -10.44
N THR A 359 -19.88 -23.57 -11.11
CA THR A 359 -18.80 -22.57 -11.11
C THR A 359 -18.99 -21.47 -10.06
N ARG A 360 -20.15 -21.43 -9.38
CA ARG A 360 -20.43 -20.43 -8.34
C ARG A 360 -20.02 -21.01 -7.00
N ALA A 361 -19.21 -20.29 -6.25
CA ALA A 361 -18.84 -20.70 -4.90
C ALA A 361 -18.80 -19.50 -3.96
N GLN A 362 -19.23 -19.71 -2.72
CA GLN A 362 -19.24 -18.70 -1.68
C GLN A 362 -18.71 -19.26 -0.36
N LEU A 363 -18.01 -18.39 0.36
CA LEU A 363 -17.74 -18.58 1.79
C LEU A 363 -18.85 -17.88 2.57
N VAL A 364 -19.51 -18.64 3.41
CA VAL A 364 -20.62 -18.21 4.26
C VAL A 364 -20.20 -18.36 5.72
N ALA A 365 -20.68 -17.49 6.61
CA ALA A 365 -20.52 -17.71 8.05
C ALA A 365 -21.65 -17.05 8.86
N ASP A 366 -21.76 -17.46 10.12
CA ASP A 366 -22.47 -16.70 11.13
C ASP A 366 -21.57 -15.56 11.61
N VAL A 367 -22.10 -14.34 11.57
CA VAL A 367 -21.36 -13.11 11.86
C VAL A 367 -22.01 -12.39 13.03
N SER A 368 -21.22 -12.06 14.04
CA SER A 368 -21.59 -11.07 15.06
C SER A 368 -20.65 -9.89 14.94
N ALA A 369 -21.18 -8.71 14.64
CA ALA A 369 -20.40 -7.49 14.46
C ALA A 369 -20.95 -6.37 15.35
N LYS A 370 -20.06 -5.73 16.11
CA LYS A 370 -20.37 -4.54 16.89
C LYS A 370 -20.05 -3.29 16.07
N ASP A 371 -21.05 -2.45 15.89
CA ASP A 371 -20.86 -1.15 15.25
C ASP A 371 -20.13 -0.20 16.21
N ARG A 372 -19.12 0.52 15.69
CA ARG A 372 -18.22 1.32 16.53
C ARG A 372 -18.85 2.63 16.99
N GLN A 373 -19.77 3.19 16.21
CA GLN A 373 -20.44 4.47 16.52
C GLN A 373 -21.62 4.25 17.48
N SER A 374 -22.59 3.43 17.09
CA SER A 374 -23.79 3.12 17.86
C SER A 374 -23.56 2.13 19.00
N LYS A 375 -22.41 1.43 19.02
CA LYS A 375 -22.07 0.36 19.96
C LYS A 375 -23.03 -0.85 19.90
N LYS A 376 -23.94 -0.91 18.93
CA LYS A 376 -24.92 -1.98 18.76
C LYS A 376 -24.26 -3.23 18.19
N VAL A 377 -24.60 -4.40 18.75
CA VAL A 377 -24.20 -5.69 18.20
C VAL A 377 -25.29 -6.17 17.24
N SER A 378 -24.91 -6.47 16.00
CA SER A 378 -25.75 -7.11 15.00
C SER A 378 -25.29 -8.53 14.77
N ARG A 379 -26.24 -9.44 14.53
CA ARG A 379 -25.96 -10.86 14.25
C ARG A 379 -26.63 -11.25 12.94
N TYR A 380 -25.87 -11.98 12.12
CA TYR A 380 -26.30 -12.46 10.82
C TYR A 380 -26.01 -13.95 10.75
N THR A 381 -27.02 -14.74 10.38
CA THR A 381 -26.88 -16.19 10.19
C THR A 381 -26.66 -16.49 8.73
N ALA A 382 -25.71 -17.37 8.43
CA ALA A 382 -25.36 -17.80 7.08
C ALA A 382 -25.17 -16.61 6.12
N LEU A 383 -24.44 -15.58 6.55
CA LEU A 383 -24.08 -14.42 5.73
C LEU A 383 -23.05 -14.84 4.68
N ALA A 384 -23.31 -14.58 3.40
CA ALA A 384 -22.31 -14.74 2.35
C ALA A 384 -21.22 -13.66 2.53
N ILE A 385 -20.04 -14.07 2.98
CA ILE A 385 -18.93 -13.15 3.25
C ILE A 385 -18.10 -12.91 1.99
N ALA A 386 -17.80 -13.97 1.24
CA ALA A 386 -16.95 -13.87 0.07
C ALA A 386 -17.46 -14.71 -1.10
N ASP A 387 -17.33 -14.17 -2.31
CA ASP A 387 -17.40 -14.94 -3.55
C ASP A 387 -16.03 -15.58 -3.80
N LEU A 388 -16.06 -16.85 -4.23
CA LEU A 388 -14.88 -17.68 -4.41
C LEU A 388 -14.69 -18.01 -5.89
N LYS A 389 -13.48 -17.78 -6.40
CA LYS A 389 -13.13 -18.15 -7.78
C LYS A 389 -12.52 -19.55 -7.79
N LEU A 390 -13.36 -20.57 -8.02
CA LEU A 390 -12.87 -21.93 -8.15
C LEU A 390 -11.91 -22.08 -9.35
N PRO A 391 -10.85 -22.88 -9.23
CA PRO A 391 -9.97 -23.19 -10.37
C PRO A 391 -10.77 -23.88 -11.49
N ALA A 392 -10.38 -23.61 -12.74
CA ALA A 392 -11.01 -24.23 -13.89
C ALA A 392 -10.80 -25.75 -13.86
N GLY A 393 -11.88 -26.51 -13.70
CA GLY A 393 -11.84 -27.95 -13.56
C GLY A 393 -13.08 -28.45 -12.84
N LYS A 394 -13.31 -29.77 -12.91
CA LYS A 394 -14.36 -30.39 -12.10
C LYS A 394 -13.83 -30.57 -10.67
N LEU A 395 -14.60 -30.16 -9.66
CA LEU A 395 -14.46 -30.65 -8.29
C LEU A 395 -14.41 -32.17 -8.35
N ALA A 396 -13.32 -32.74 -7.86
CA ALA A 396 -13.06 -34.17 -7.89
C ALA A 396 -12.40 -34.60 -6.60
N ALA A 397 -12.88 -35.70 -6.04
CA ALA A 397 -12.20 -36.38 -4.96
C ALA A 397 -10.99 -37.16 -5.55
N LYS A 398 -9.86 -37.08 -4.86
CA LYS A 398 -8.70 -37.94 -5.09
C LYS A 398 -8.41 -38.63 -3.77
N ASP A 399 -8.33 -39.96 -3.79
CA ASP A 399 -8.09 -40.77 -2.60
C ASP A 399 -9.06 -40.42 -1.45
N GLY A 400 -10.35 -40.26 -1.78
CA GLY A 400 -11.40 -39.88 -0.84
C GLY A 400 -11.44 -38.40 -0.42
N VAL A 401 -10.53 -37.55 -0.92
CA VAL A 401 -10.42 -36.14 -0.50
C VAL A 401 -10.66 -35.17 -1.65
N VAL A 402 -11.57 -34.20 -1.44
CA VAL A 402 -11.73 -33.04 -2.33
C VAL A 402 -10.88 -31.89 -1.79
N THR A 403 -9.93 -31.43 -2.60
CA THR A 403 -8.99 -30.37 -2.21
C THR A 403 -9.09 -29.15 -3.13
N LEU A 404 -9.18 -27.97 -2.53
CA LEU A 404 -9.14 -26.66 -3.17
C LEU A 404 -8.01 -25.85 -2.54
N THR A 405 -7.00 -25.49 -3.31
CA THR A 405 -5.81 -24.79 -2.79
C THR A 405 -5.76 -23.36 -3.30
N GLY A 406 -5.54 -22.40 -2.39
CA GLY A 406 -5.30 -21.01 -2.75
C GLY A 406 -6.44 -20.37 -3.55
N VAL A 407 -7.69 -20.73 -3.23
CA VAL A 407 -8.89 -20.22 -3.89
C VAL A 407 -9.00 -18.71 -3.65
N PRO A 408 -8.95 -17.87 -4.71
CA PRO A 408 -9.14 -16.44 -4.56
C PRO A 408 -10.53 -16.11 -4.02
N ALA A 409 -10.58 -15.22 -3.04
CA ALA A 409 -11.81 -14.77 -2.39
C ALA A 409 -11.96 -13.25 -2.56
N THR A 410 -13.16 -12.81 -2.91
CA THR A 410 -13.54 -11.39 -2.99
C THR A 410 -14.75 -11.12 -2.11
N LEU A 411 -14.70 -10.03 -1.35
CA LEU A 411 -15.74 -9.67 -0.41
C LEU A 411 -17.08 -9.41 -1.12
N THR A 412 -18.18 -9.96 -0.62
CA THR A 412 -19.52 -9.66 -1.17
C THR A 412 -20.00 -8.28 -0.69
N ALA A 413 -21.05 -7.75 -1.31
CA ALA A 413 -21.69 -6.52 -0.82
C ALA A 413 -22.26 -6.65 0.60
N ASP A 414 -22.80 -7.83 0.91
CA ASP A 414 -23.32 -8.16 2.23
C ASP A 414 -22.18 -8.31 3.26
N GLY A 415 -21.07 -8.97 2.90
CA GLY A 415 -19.88 -9.06 3.73
C GLY A 415 -19.29 -7.68 4.04
N ALA A 416 -19.17 -6.82 3.03
CA ALA A 416 -18.70 -5.45 3.17
C ALA A 416 -19.52 -4.66 4.20
N THR A 417 -20.84 -4.64 4.04
CA THR A 417 -21.73 -3.80 4.85
C THR A 417 -22.04 -4.40 6.22
N LYS A 418 -22.29 -5.71 6.31
CA LYS A 418 -22.79 -6.38 7.53
C LYS A 418 -21.68 -6.96 8.40
N ALA A 419 -20.58 -7.44 7.82
CA ALA A 419 -19.46 -8.00 8.59
C ALA A 419 -18.39 -6.95 8.89
N PHE A 420 -18.08 -6.09 7.92
CA PHE A 420 -17.00 -5.10 8.05
C PHE A 420 -17.48 -3.65 8.12
N GLY A 421 -18.79 -3.41 8.33
CA GLY A 421 -19.31 -2.07 8.58
C GLY A 421 -19.01 -1.04 7.47
N SER A 422 -18.95 -1.49 6.22
CA SER A 422 -18.61 -0.69 5.03
C SER A 422 -17.18 -0.15 5.02
N MET A 423 -16.26 -0.72 5.82
CA MET A 423 -14.84 -0.34 5.81
C MET A 423 -14.10 -0.79 4.53
N TYR A 424 -14.67 -1.76 3.81
CA TYR A 424 -14.14 -2.29 2.56
C TYR A 424 -15.24 -2.25 1.50
N ASP A 425 -14.85 -2.03 0.25
CA ASP A 425 -15.78 -2.04 -0.87
C ASP A 425 -16.15 -3.49 -1.27
N PRO A 426 -17.37 -3.72 -1.81
CA PRO A 426 -17.71 -4.98 -2.45
C PRO A 426 -16.70 -5.30 -3.57
N GLY A 427 -16.28 -6.56 -3.66
CA GLY A 427 -15.26 -7.02 -4.60
C GLY A 427 -13.81 -6.91 -4.08
N GLU A 428 -13.59 -6.29 -2.92
CA GLU A 428 -12.26 -6.20 -2.29
C GLU A 428 -11.65 -7.58 -2.11
N ARG A 429 -10.35 -7.72 -2.43
CA ARG A 429 -9.64 -8.99 -2.28
C ARG A 429 -9.44 -9.34 -0.81
N LEU A 430 -9.80 -10.58 -0.47
CA LEU A 430 -9.54 -11.22 0.80
C LEU A 430 -8.37 -12.19 0.67
N ASP A 431 -7.91 -12.72 1.81
CA ASP A 431 -6.90 -13.77 1.78
C ASP A 431 -7.49 -14.99 1.05
N ALA A 432 -6.67 -15.61 0.20
CA ALA A 432 -7.05 -16.86 -0.46
C ALA A 432 -7.23 -17.98 0.58
N LEU A 433 -8.13 -18.92 0.29
CA LEU A 433 -8.43 -20.03 1.20
C LEU A 433 -8.00 -21.38 0.64
N THR A 434 -7.70 -22.31 1.53
CA THR A 434 -7.45 -23.71 1.20
C THR A 434 -8.46 -24.57 1.94
N VAL A 435 -9.10 -25.49 1.23
CA VAL A 435 -10.11 -26.41 1.76
C VAL A 435 -9.71 -27.83 1.39
N ALA A 436 -9.80 -28.74 2.35
CA ALA A 436 -9.71 -30.17 2.10
C ALA A 436 -10.84 -30.87 2.86
N VAL A 437 -11.71 -31.59 2.17
CA VAL A 437 -12.81 -32.34 2.78
C VAL A 437 -12.73 -33.80 2.39
N SER A 438 -12.93 -34.68 3.37
CA SER A 438 -12.88 -36.12 3.18
C SER A 438 -14.28 -36.72 3.09
N LEU A 439 -14.44 -37.67 2.17
CA LEU A 439 -15.61 -38.55 2.05
C LEU A 439 -15.39 -39.89 2.78
N ASP A 440 -14.15 -40.16 3.20
CA ASP A 440 -13.76 -41.37 3.92
C ASP A 440 -13.08 -41.01 5.25
N LYS A 441 -13.52 -41.65 6.33
CA LYS A 441 -12.96 -41.47 7.68
C LYS A 441 -11.49 -41.89 7.79
N ASP A 442 -11.01 -42.73 6.87
CA ASP A 442 -9.65 -43.24 6.88
C ASP A 442 -8.72 -42.43 5.94
N ALA A 443 -9.26 -41.45 5.19
CA ALA A 443 -8.44 -40.63 4.31
C ALA A 443 -7.60 -39.64 5.10
N THR A 444 -6.38 -39.40 4.61
CA THR A 444 -5.46 -38.45 5.25
C THR A 444 -5.63 -37.06 4.66
N LEU A 445 -6.04 -36.09 5.49
CA LEU A 445 -6.13 -34.69 5.09
C LEU A 445 -4.72 -34.05 4.99
N PRO A 446 -4.49 -33.15 4.03
CA PRO A 446 -3.22 -32.47 3.89
C PRO A 446 -2.88 -31.63 5.14
N SER A 447 -1.66 -31.79 5.64
CA SER A 447 -1.09 -30.93 6.66
C SER A 447 -0.75 -29.57 6.05
N GLY A 448 -1.73 -28.66 6.03
CA GLY A 448 -1.63 -27.25 5.61
C GLY A 448 -0.31 -26.78 5.02
N SER A 449 -0.21 -26.75 3.69
CA SER A 449 0.93 -26.14 3.02
C SER A 449 0.72 -24.63 2.88
N THR A 450 1.67 -23.87 3.39
CA THR A 450 1.87 -22.45 3.14
C THR A 450 2.02 -22.17 1.65
N THR A 451 1.12 -21.39 1.05
CA THR A 451 1.39 -20.73 -0.23
C THR A 451 1.37 -19.23 -0.02
N GLY A 452 2.51 -18.71 0.44
CA GLY A 452 2.92 -17.34 0.11
C GLY A 452 3.38 -17.34 -1.35
N GLY A 453 2.79 -16.48 -2.17
CA GLY A 453 3.17 -16.37 -3.58
C GLY A 453 4.60 -15.86 -3.74
N SER A 454 5.46 -16.66 -4.37
CA SER A 454 6.57 -16.17 -5.19
C SER A 454 6.85 -17.16 -6.31
N SER A 455 6.90 -16.61 -7.52
CA SER A 455 7.50 -17.07 -8.79
C SER A 455 7.65 -18.57 -9.07
N THR A 456 7.01 -18.99 -10.15
CA THR A 456 7.31 -20.18 -10.94
C THR A 456 8.79 -20.23 -11.35
N THR A 457 9.49 -21.29 -10.94
CA THR A 457 10.57 -21.90 -11.72
C THR A 457 10.50 -23.40 -11.51
N GLY A 458 10.42 -24.15 -12.62
CA GLY A 458 10.23 -25.59 -12.62
C GLY A 458 11.41 -26.36 -12.03
N GLY A 459 11.10 -27.49 -11.41
CA GLY A 459 12.06 -28.47 -10.94
C GLY A 459 11.37 -29.81 -10.78
N SER A 460 11.68 -30.73 -11.69
CA SER A 460 11.11 -32.07 -11.83
C SER A 460 11.31 -32.95 -10.61
N SER A 461 10.36 -33.87 -10.43
CA SER A 461 10.37 -34.98 -9.47
C SER A 461 11.56 -35.91 -9.62
N THR A 462 12.09 -36.40 -8.48
CA THR A 462 12.61 -37.77 -8.37
C THR A 462 12.26 -38.32 -6.98
N GLY A 463 11.58 -39.47 -6.97
CA GLY A 463 11.14 -40.17 -5.77
C GLY A 463 12.26 -40.94 -5.06
N GLY A 464 11.95 -41.36 -3.84
CA GLY A 464 12.78 -42.27 -3.06
C GLY A 464 12.04 -42.68 -1.78
N SER A 465 11.31 -43.79 -1.84
CA SER A 465 10.82 -44.52 -0.67
C SER A 465 11.97 -45.20 0.05
N VAL A 466 12.03 -45.07 1.39
CA VAL A 466 12.53 -46.14 2.27
C VAL A 466 11.80 -46.06 3.60
N GLY A 467 11.15 -47.16 4.00
CA GLY A 467 10.59 -47.34 5.33
C GLY A 467 11.64 -47.80 6.35
N GLY A 468 11.28 -47.80 7.63
CA GLY A 468 12.07 -48.46 8.66
C GLY A 468 11.83 -47.94 10.08
N SER A 469 10.96 -48.65 10.79
CA SER A 469 10.77 -48.59 12.25
C SER A 469 12.05 -48.83 13.05
N GLY A 470 12.20 -48.16 14.19
CA GLY A 470 13.20 -48.52 15.21
C GLY A 470 13.22 -47.58 16.42
N SER A 471 12.51 -47.96 17.48
CA SER A 471 12.64 -47.38 18.83
C SER A 471 13.80 -48.03 19.58
N VAL A 472 14.68 -47.24 20.20
CA VAL A 472 15.28 -47.47 21.53
C VAL A 472 15.91 -46.16 22.03
N GLY A 473 15.73 -45.88 23.32
CA GLY A 473 16.24 -44.67 23.99
C GLY A 473 17.71 -44.73 24.37
N GLY A 474 18.21 -43.61 24.90
CA GLY A 474 19.51 -43.54 25.55
C GLY A 474 20.09 -42.13 25.55
N ALA A 475 20.23 -41.57 26.74
CA ALA A 475 20.87 -40.30 27.03
C ALA A 475 22.36 -40.28 26.59
N GLY A 476 22.85 -39.12 26.18
CA GLY A 476 24.26 -38.90 25.90
C GLY A 476 24.56 -37.47 25.45
N THR A 477 24.97 -36.63 26.40
CA THR A 477 25.54 -35.30 26.17
C THR A 477 27.00 -35.43 25.77
N VAL A 478 27.43 -34.86 24.63
CA VAL A 478 28.75 -34.22 24.43
C VAL A 478 28.82 -33.48 23.08
N GLY A 479 29.09 -32.16 23.16
CA GLY A 479 30.17 -31.46 22.45
C GLY A 479 30.12 -31.25 20.94
N GLY A 480 30.12 -29.97 20.54
CA GLY A 480 30.88 -29.53 19.35
C GLY A 480 30.11 -28.77 18.29
N SER A 481 29.92 -27.46 18.46
CA SER A 481 29.50 -26.56 17.37
C SER A 481 30.74 -25.99 16.69
N GLY A 482 31.16 -26.65 15.61
CA GLY A 482 32.13 -26.13 14.65
C GLY A 482 31.47 -25.16 13.66
N ALA A 483 32.22 -24.08 13.41
CA ALA A 483 32.27 -23.20 12.24
C ALA A 483 31.15 -23.33 11.18
N LEU A 484 30.42 -22.22 11.03
CA LEU A 484 29.65 -21.87 9.84
C LEU A 484 30.61 -21.48 8.72
N ALA A 485 30.48 -22.11 7.56
CA ALA A 485 31.18 -21.74 6.34
C ALA A 485 30.21 -21.19 5.30
N SER A 486 30.60 -20.04 4.75
CA SER A 486 30.56 -19.70 3.32
C SER A 486 29.21 -19.58 2.62
N THR A 487 28.79 -18.33 2.41
CA THR A 487 28.38 -17.90 1.06
C THR A 487 29.12 -16.61 0.72
N GLY A 488 30.05 -16.70 -0.22
CA GLY A 488 30.70 -15.55 -0.84
C GLY A 488 29.85 -15.01 -1.99
N SER A 489 29.91 -13.70 -2.20
CA SER A 489 29.66 -13.07 -3.49
C SER A 489 30.44 -11.75 -3.49
N ASP A 490 31.52 -11.76 -4.25
CA ASP A 490 32.44 -10.67 -4.49
C ASP A 490 31.79 -9.46 -5.20
N ILE A 491 32.19 -8.25 -4.82
CA ILE A 491 32.17 -7.06 -5.69
C ILE A 491 33.56 -6.43 -5.60
N PRO A 492 34.25 -6.17 -6.72
CA PRO A 492 35.53 -5.48 -6.71
C PRO A 492 35.29 -3.96 -6.78
N VAL A 493 35.73 -3.23 -5.77
CA VAL A 493 36.05 -1.80 -5.93
C VAL A 493 37.45 -1.55 -5.36
N GLY A 494 38.37 -1.25 -6.27
CA GLY A 494 39.72 -0.86 -5.95
C GLY A 494 39.75 0.46 -5.18
N SER A 495 40.47 0.42 -4.06
CA SER A 495 41.50 1.37 -3.67
C SER A 495 41.23 2.87 -3.90
N LEU A 496 41.07 3.66 -2.83
CA LEU A 496 42.17 4.50 -2.29
C LEU A 496 41.73 5.43 -1.12
N PHE A 497 42.53 5.34 -0.05
CA PHE A 497 42.76 6.25 1.10
C PHE A 497 41.63 6.45 2.13
N ALA A 498 41.69 5.90 3.35
CA ALA A 498 42.70 5.98 4.42
C ALA A 498 42.87 7.39 5.04
N ALA A 499 42.23 7.61 6.20
CA ALA A 499 42.85 8.07 7.46
C ALA A 499 41.73 8.35 8.48
N SER A 500 41.48 7.47 9.44
CA SER A 500 42.06 7.48 10.80
C SER A 500 41.30 8.41 11.76
N GLY A 501 40.66 7.82 12.78
CA GLY A 501 40.07 8.60 13.88
C GLY A 501 39.32 7.78 14.93
N LEU A 502 39.97 6.77 15.50
CA LEU A 502 39.56 6.06 16.73
C LEU A 502 39.19 7.03 17.88
N VAL A 503 37.99 6.93 18.46
CA VAL A 503 37.78 7.09 19.92
C VAL A 503 36.67 6.16 20.44
N VAL A 504 37.14 5.20 21.24
CA VAL A 504 36.60 4.45 22.38
C VAL A 504 35.17 4.77 22.89
N ALA A 505 34.41 3.69 23.06
CA ALA A 505 33.19 3.58 23.84
C ALA A 505 33.43 3.59 25.36
N ALA A 506 32.59 4.30 26.13
CA ALA A 506 32.26 3.95 27.51
C ALA A 506 31.02 4.69 28.02
N GLY A 507 30.12 3.94 28.68
CA GLY A 507 29.44 4.43 29.88
C GLY A 507 27.97 4.76 29.78
N ALA A 508 27.13 3.80 30.16
CA ALA A 508 25.73 3.98 30.52
C ALA A 508 25.57 4.67 31.90
N GLY A 509 24.43 5.36 32.07
CA GLY A 509 23.71 5.44 33.36
C GLY A 509 23.74 6.76 34.12
N ALA A 510 22.59 7.45 34.17
CA ALA A 510 21.84 7.78 35.40
C ALA A 510 20.98 9.05 35.23
N VAL A 511 19.66 8.86 35.21
CA VAL A 511 18.63 9.89 35.34
C VAL A 511 18.18 9.91 36.80
N VAL A 512 18.48 10.97 37.58
CA VAL A 512 17.81 11.26 38.86
C VAL A 512 17.81 12.78 39.15
N VAL A 513 16.59 13.34 39.05
CA VAL A 513 15.98 14.34 39.95
C VAL A 513 16.53 15.77 39.98
N ALA A 514 15.79 16.67 39.32
CA ALA A 514 15.65 18.06 39.72
C ALA A 514 14.18 18.48 39.66
N ARG A 515 13.54 18.56 40.84
CA ARG A 515 12.55 19.58 41.28
C ARG A 515 11.62 19.03 42.36
N ARG A 516 12.13 19.00 43.60
CA ARG A 516 11.33 19.36 44.76
C ARG A 516 11.74 20.76 45.17
N ARG A 517 10.78 21.70 45.15
CA ARG A 517 10.52 22.76 46.16
C ARG A 517 9.70 23.89 45.53
N ARG A 518 8.40 23.87 45.82
CA ARG A 518 7.61 25.07 46.16
C ARG A 518 6.42 24.64 47.00
N THR A 519 6.60 24.77 48.32
CA THR A 519 5.53 25.14 49.26
C THR A 519 6.19 25.91 50.39
N ALA A 520 5.94 27.21 50.41
CA ALA A 520 5.82 28.09 51.56
C ALA A 520 4.94 29.25 51.09
#